data_AF-A0A958QVK3-F1
#
_entry.id   AF-A0A958QVK3-F1
#
_cell.length_a   1.000
_cell.length_b   1.000
_cell.length_c   1.000
_cell.angle_alpha   90.00
_cell.angle_beta   90.00
_cell.angle_gamma   90.00
#
_symmetry.space_group_name_H-M   'P 1'
#
loop_
_entity.id
_entity.type
_entity.pdbx_description
1 polymer ?
#
loop_
_entity_poly.entity_id
_entity_poly.type
_entity_poly.pdbx_seq_one_letter_code
_entity_poly.pdbx_strand_id
1 'polypeptide(L)'
;AEWFKSSGYAVGGSFSFLKKISQDFYFSQPNVARWTEEKQMIDFQNGLSLTQLLPSERSLNYFLSMSGESEPAVGVQSYSLGVTFRTWLGWPWLHFDLTPFGAWSRARNFVFQPAIAAHFELIIGSF
;
A
#
# COMPACT_ATOMS: atom_id res chain seq x y z
N ALA A 1 5.23 9.81 16.22
CA ALA A 1 4.31 9.14 17.16
C ALA A 1 2.98 9.86 17.11
N GLU A 2 2.06 9.41 16.28
CA GLU A 2 0.67 9.88 16.33
C GLU A 2 -0.05 9.05 17.38
N TRP A 3 -0.38 9.74 18.47
CA TRP A 3 -1.12 9.19 19.60
C TRP A 3 -2.54 8.89 19.15
N PHE A 4 -3.08 7.74 19.58
CA PHE A 4 -4.48 7.35 19.47
C PHE A 4 -5.39 8.45 20.06
N LYS A 5 -5.78 9.43 19.26
CA LYS A 5 -6.99 10.21 19.52
C LYS A 5 -8.15 9.38 18.98
N SER A 6 -8.95 8.89 19.91
CA SER A 6 -10.32 8.46 19.62
C SER A 6 -11.08 9.70 19.12
N SER A 7 -11.28 9.82 17.81
CA SER A 7 -12.02 10.91 17.17
C SER A 7 -13.18 10.36 16.32
N GLY A 8 -14.05 9.61 16.99
CA GLY A 8 -15.33 9.18 16.42
C GLY A 8 -15.34 7.81 15.76
N TYR A 9 -16.48 7.46 15.19
CA TYR A 9 -16.73 6.19 14.55
C TYR A 9 -16.10 6.12 13.15
N ALA A 10 -15.69 4.92 12.76
CA ALA A 10 -15.26 4.64 11.41
C ALA A 10 -15.89 3.33 10.94
N VAL A 11 -16.28 3.30 9.67
CA VAL A 11 -16.79 2.10 9.00
C VAL A 11 -15.97 1.92 7.74
N GLY A 12 -15.43 0.73 7.52
CA GLY A 12 -14.62 0.45 6.36
C GLY A 12 -14.81 -0.96 5.85
N GLY A 13 -14.48 -1.14 4.58
CA GLY A 13 -14.48 -2.41 3.90
C GLY A 13 -13.25 -2.54 3.03
N SER A 14 -12.82 -3.78 2.82
CA SER A 14 -11.79 -4.09 1.84
C SER A 14 -12.21 -5.29 1.01
N PHE A 15 -11.80 -5.27 -0.25
CA PHE A 15 -11.98 -6.38 -1.18
C PHE A 15 -10.72 -6.52 -2.03
N SER A 16 -10.19 -7.72 -2.12
CA SER A 16 -8.98 -7.98 -2.91
C SER A 16 -9.23 -9.12 -3.89
N PHE A 17 -8.96 -8.86 -5.17
CA PHE A 17 -8.81 -9.94 -6.15
C PHE A 17 -7.37 -10.45 -6.10
N LEU A 18 -7.19 -11.76 -6.05
CA LEU A 18 -5.89 -12.43 -5.99
C LEU A 18 -5.83 -13.52 -7.04
N LYS A 19 -4.76 -13.57 -7.82
CA LYS A 19 -4.56 -14.62 -8.82
C LYS A 19 -3.10 -15.00 -8.93
N LYS A 20 -2.80 -16.29 -8.73
CA LYS A 20 -1.50 -16.86 -9.11
C LYS A 20 -1.43 -16.93 -10.63
N ILE A 21 -0.45 -16.25 -11.23
CA ILE A 21 -0.27 -16.18 -12.68
C ILE A 21 0.67 -17.30 -13.16
N SER A 22 1.73 -17.57 -12.40
CA SER A 22 2.65 -18.69 -12.63
C SER A 22 3.25 -19.16 -11.31
N GLN A 23 4.26 -20.03 -11.33
CA GLN A 23 4.95 -20.45 -10.10
C GLN A 23 5.59 -19.28 -9.35
N ASP A 24 6.13 -18.31 -10.10
CA ASP A 24 6.90 -17.20 -9.53
C ASP A 24 6.11 -15.88 -9.48
N PHE A 25 4.92 -15.80 -10.10
CA PHE A 25 4.17 -14.55 -10.22
C PHE A 25 2.77 -14.62 -9.61
N TYR A 26 2.46 -13.61 -8.79
CA TYR A 26 1.17 -13.43 -8.12
C TYR A 26 0.63 -12.03 -8.42
N PHE A 27 -0.57 -11.97 -8.97
CA PHE A 27 -1.29 -10.73 -9.19
C PHE A 27 -2.25 -10.45 -8.04
N SER A 28 -2.33 -9.17 -7.63
CA SER A 28 -3.34 -8.70 -6.68
C SER A 28 -3.94 -7.37 -7.11
N GLN A 29 -5.21 -7.17 -6.76
CA GLN A 29 -5.89 -5.90 -6.88
C GLN A 29 -6.65 -5.60 -5.58
N PRO A 30 -6.00 -4.93 -4.61
CA PRO A 30 -6.65 -4.49 -3.39
C PRO A 30 -7.54 -3.26 -3.63
N ASN A 31 -8.70 -3.26 -2.99
CA ASN A 31 -9.64 -2.16 -2.91
C ASN A 31 -9.97 -1.92 -1.44
N VAL A 32 -9.94 -0.68 -1.01
CA VAL A 32 -10.29 -0.27 0.35
C VAL A 32 -11.17 0.96 0.26
N ALA A 33 -12.21 0.99 1.08
CA ALA A 33 -13.00 2.19 1.30
C ALA A 33 -13.25 2.34 2.81
N ARG A 34 -13.07 3.54 3.34
CA ARG A 34 -13.22 3.85 4.74
C ARG A 34 -13.93 5.17 4.89
N TRP A 35 -15.07 5.15 5.56
CA TRP A 35 -15.74 6.34 6.06
C TRP A 35 -15.27 6.63 7.49
N THR A 36 -15.07 7.90 7.80
CA THR A 36 -14.73 8.37 9.16
C THR A 36 -15.64 9.52 9.56
N GLU A 37 -16.18 9.46 10.78
CA GLU A 37 -17.06 10.49 11.35
C GLU A 37 -16.38 11.86 11.44
N GLU A 38 -15.09 11.92 11.78
CA GLU A 38 -14.36 13.19 11.90
C GLU A 38 -14.31 13.98 10.59
N LYS A 39 -14.05 13.30 9.46
CA LYS A 39 -14.00 13.94 8.14
C LYS A 39 -15.37 14.08 7.49
N GLN A 40 -16.33 13.23 7.88
CA GLN A 40 -17.58 13.00 7.13
C GLN A 40 -17.35 12.59 5.65
N MET A 41 -16.16 12.04 5.35
CA MET A 41 -15.74 11.66 4.01
C MET A 41 -15.43 10.17 3.91
N ILE A 42 -15.52 9.63 2.70
CA ILE A 42 -14.98 8.31 2.35
C ILE A 42 -13.60 8.50 1.75
N ASP A 43 -12.58 7.97 2.42
CA ASP A 43 -11.26 7.70 1.86
C ASP A 43 -11.32 6.36 1.11
N PHE A 44 -10.86 6.32 -0.14
CA PHE A 44 -10.79 5.08 -0.91
C PHE A 44 -9.42 4.89 -1.55
N GLN A 45 -9.04 3.62 -1.73
CA GLN A 45 -7.80 3.23 -2.38
C GLN A 45 -8.05 2.05 -3.30
N ASN A 46 -7.49 2.12 -4.50
CA ASN A 46 -7.40 1.02 -5.43
C ASN A 46 -5.93 0.78 -5.76
N GLY A 47 -5.51 -0.47 -5.83
CA GLY A 47 -4.15 -0.83 -6.21
C GLY A 47 -4.15 -1.96 -7.22
N LEU A 48 -3.13 -2.00 -8.06
CA LEU A 48 -2.75 -3.15 -8.86
C LEU A 48 -1.33 -3.52 -8.43
N SER A 49 -1.08 -4.80 -8.22
CA SER A 49 0.28 -5.27 -7.97
C SER A 49 0.58 -6.59 -8.65
N LEU A 50 1.84 -6.74 -9.03
CA LEU A 50 2.42 -7.98 -9.50
C LEU A 50 3.62 -8.31 -8.61
N THR A 51 3.51 -9.37 -7.83
CA THR A 51 4.61 -9.88 -7.01
C THR A 51 5.34 -10.97 -7.78
N GLN A 52 6.64 -10.76 -7.97
CA GLN A 52 7.60 -11.75 -8.44
C GLN A 52 8.34 -12.34 -7.24
N LEU A 53 8.26 -13.65 -7.06
CA LEU A 53 9.07 -14.39 -6.10
C LEU A 53 10.47 -14.59 -6.67
N LEU A 54 11.47 -14.44 -5.81
CA LEU A 54 12.87 -14.64 -6.13
C LEU A 54 13.46 -15.69 -5.18
N PRO A 55 14.56 -16.37 -5.56
CA PRO A 55 15.27 -17.27 -4.66
C PRO A 55 15.74 -16.56 -3.38
N SER A 56 15.99 -17.35 -2.34
CA SER A 56 16.48 -16.85 -1.04
C SER A 56 15.50 -15.91 -0.35
N GLU A 57 14.20 -16.20 -0.46
CA GLU A 57 13.14 -15.56 0.34
C GLU A 57 13.08 -14.04 0.07
N ARG A 58 13.17 -13.73 -1.23
CA ARG A 58 13.13 -12.39 -1.77
C ARG A 58 11.91 -12.22 -2.65
N SER A 59 11.42 -10.99 -2.76
CA SER A 59 10.39 -10.68 -3.74
C SER A 59 10.51 -9.26 -4.25
N LEU A 60 10.01 -9.06 -5.46
CA LEU A 60 9.78 -7.74 -6.05
C LEU A 60 8.28 -7.58 -6.25
N ASN A 61 7.69 -6.54 -5.65
CA ASN A 61 6.32 -6.15 -5.89
C ASN A 61 6.29 -4.89 -6.76
N TYR A 62 5.84 -5.02 -8.00
CA TYR A 62 5.58 -3.89 -8.88
C TYR A 62 4.16 -3.42 -8.59
N PHE A 63 3.99 -2.15 -8.22
CA PHE A 63 2.66 -1.63 -7.88
C PHE A 63 2.31 -0.34 -8.62
N LEU A 64 1.01 -0.17 -8.80
CA LEU A 64 0.34 1.08 -9.15
C LEU A 64 -0.81 1.24 -8.16
N SER A 65 -0.95 2.42 -7.57
CA SER A 65 -2.07 2.71 -6.68
C SER A 65 -2.69 4.07 -6.98
N MET A 66 -3.96 4.19 -6.63
CA MET A 66 -4.74 5.41 -6.67
C MET A 66 -5.44 5.55 -5.32
N SER A 67 -5.38 6.73 -4.72
CA SER A 67 -6.21 7.11 -3.58
C SER A 67 -7.12 8.28 -3.93
N GLY A 68 -8.27 8.36 -3.26
CA GLY A 68 -9.20 9.45 -3.43
C GLY A 68 -10.11 9.65 -2.23
N GLU A 69 -10.85 10.75 -2.28
CA GLU A 69 -11.77 11.19 -1.23
C GLU A 69 -13.11 11.58 -1.87
N SER A 70 -14.21 11.47 -1.11
CA SER A 70 -15.57 11.68 -1.63
C SER A 70 -16.06 13.13 -1.64
N GLU A 71 -15.44 14.06 -0.90
CA GLU A 71 -15.86 15.48 -0.85
C GLU A 71 -14.80 16.45 -1.41
N PRO A 72 -15.21 17.59 -1.99
CA PRO A 72 -16.59 18.04 -2.26
C PRO A 72 -17.26 17.31 -3.45
N ALA A 73 -16.49 16.53 -4.21
CA ALA A 73 -16.95 15.56 -5.19
C ALA A 73 -15.91 14.44 -5.25
N VAL A 74 -16.34 13.21 -5.59
CA VAL A 74 -15.44 12.05 -5.70
C VAL A 74 -14.26 12.40 -6.60
N GLY A 75 -13.06 12.40 -6.01
CA GLY A 75 -11.88 12.91 -6.65
C GLY A 75 -10.66 12.09 -6.30
N VAL A 76 -9.82 11.87 -7.30
CA VAL A 76 -8.51 11.27 -7.08
C VAL A 76 -7.62 12.29 -6.37
N GLN A 77 -7.05 11.86 -5.25
CA GLN A 77 -6.11 12.63 -4.46
C GLN A 77 -4.67 12.30 -4.81
N SER A 78 -4.36 11.04 -5.10
CA SER A 78 -3.02 10.68 -5.54
C SER A 78 -2.98 9.44 -6.42
N TYR A 79 -1.93 9.40 -7.24
CA TYR A 79 -1.44 8.18 -7.86
C TYR A 79 -0.04 7.89 -7.33
N SER A 80 0.31 6.61 -7.20
CA SER A 80 1.69 6.21 -6.97
C SER A 80 2.05 4.97 -7.77
N LEU A 81 3.30 4.89 -8.22
CA LEU A 81 3.83 3.69 -8.84
C LEU A 81 5.22 3.43 -8.30
N GLY A 82 5.58 2.17 -8.13
CA GLY A 82 6.90 1.84 -7.62
C GLY A 82 7.18 0.36 -7.64
N VAL A 83 8.32 0.03 -7.04
CA VAL A 83 8.76 -1.35 -6.84
C VAL A 83 9.17 -1.49 -5.40
N THR A 84 8.62 -2.48 -4.71
CA THR A 84 9.08 -2.87 -3.37
C THR A 84 9.94 -4.11 -3.47
N PHE A 85 11.20 -4.01 -3.06
CA PHE A 85 12.06 -5.17 -2.83
C PHE A 85 11.95 -5.59 -1.37
N ARG A 86 11.54 -6.84 -1.13
CA ARG A 86 11.42 -7.44 0.21
C ARG A 86 12.43 -8.58 0.37
N THR A 87 13.10 -8.66 1.52
CA THR A 87 14.02 -9.75 1.86
C THR A 87 14.09 -9.99 3.38
N TRP A 88 14.57 -11.18 3.79
CA TRP A 88 14.96 -11.46 5.17
C TRP A 88 16.34 -10.87 5.50
N LEU A 89 16.50 -10.32 6.70
CA LEU A 89 17.78 -9.83 7.22
C LEU A 89 18.48 -10.92 8.04
N GLY A 90 18.79 -12.05 7.40
CA GLY A 90 19.48 -13.18 8.03
C GLY A 90 18.59 -14.13 8.83
N TRP A 91 17.40 -13.69 9.25
CA TRP A 91 16.42 -14.52 9.96
C TRP A 91 15.01 -14.39 9.36
N PRO A 92 14.22 -15.48 9.33
CA PRO A 92 12.88 -15.49 8.74
C PRO A 92 11.85 -14.62 9.46
N TRP A 93 12.14 -14.19 10.70
CA TRP A 93 11.29 -13.32 11.49
C TRP A 93 11.64 -11.84 11.36
N LEU A 94 12.72 -11.51 10.62
CA LEU A 94 13.20 -10.15 10.41
C LEU A 94 13.20 -9.81 8.92
N HIS A 95 12.28 -8.95 8.51
CA HIS A 95 12.11 -8.54 7.12
C HIS A 95 12.52 -7.09 6.91
N PHE A 96 12.99 -6.82 5.70
CA PHE A 96 13.30 -5.49 5.22
C PHE A 96 12.69 -5.25 3.85
N ASP A 97 12.06 -4.09 3.71
CA ASP A 97 11.52 -3.59 2.46
C ASP A 97 12.22 -2.30 2.04
N LEU A 98 12.59 -2.23 0.77
CA LEU A 98 13.06 -1.01 0.11
C LEU A 98 12.14 -0.70 -1.07
N THR A 99 11.56 0.50 -1.06
CA THR A 99 10.56 0.90 -2.03
C THR A 99 10.93 2.22 -2.68
N PRO A 100 11.67 2.23 -3.81
CA PRO A 100 11.66 3.38 -4.72
C PRO A 100 10.29 3.51 -5.39
N PHE A 101 9.75 4.73 -5.38
CA PHE A 101 8.47 5.03 -6.00
C PHE A 101 8.37 6.48 -6.45
N GLY A 102 7.37 6.74 -7.28
CA GLY A 102 6.94 8.07 -7.64
C GLY A 102 5.50 8.29 -7.23
N ALA A 103 5.18 9.50 -6.79
CA ALA A 103 3.83 9.91 -6.45
C ALA A 103 3.42 11.18 -7.21
N TRP A 104 2.14 11.25 -7.57
CA TRP A 104 1.51 12.43 -8.14
C TRP A 104 0.31 12.76 -7.26
N SER A 105 0.37 13.87 -6.53
CA SER A 105 -0.71 14.29 -5.63
C SER A 105 -1.44 15.52 -6.15
N ARG A 106 -2.75 15.56 -5.96
CA ARG A 106 -3.59 16.71 -6.30
C ARG A 106 -3.11 17.99 -5.61
N ALA A 107 -2.67 17.88 -4.35
CA ALA A 107 -2.10 19.00 -3.58
C ALA A 107 -0.87 19.65 -4.24
N ARG A 108 -0.18 18.95 -5.14
CA ARG A 108 0.93 19.48 -5.94
C ARG A 108 0.62 19.55 -7.42
N ASN A 109 -0.66 19.66 -7.79
CA ASN A 109 -1.11 19.69 -9.18
C ASN A 109 -0.63 18.49 -10.01
N PHE A 110 -0.52 17.32 -9.38
CA PHE A 110 0.02 16.12 -10.00
C PHE A 110 1.40 16.33 -10.64
N VAL A 111 2.27 17.11 -10.01
CA VAL A 111 3.70 17.11 -10.33
C VAL A 111 4.36 15.87 -9.73
N PHE A 112 5.19 15.19 -10.52
CA PHE A 112 5.92 13.98 -10.12
C PHE A 112 6.82 14.23 -8.91
N GLN A 113 6.70 13.37 -7.90
CA GLN A 113 7.49 13.40 -6.68
C GLN A 113 8.19 12.05 -6.50
N PRO A 114 9.49 11.93 -6.82
CA PRO A 114 10.24 10.72 -6.53
C PRO A 114 10.48 10.59 -5.03
N ALA A 115 10.39 9.37 -4.52
CA ALA A 115 10.60 9.06 -3.12
C ALA A 115 11.17 7.64 -2.96
N ILE A 116 11.79 7.40 -1.81
CA ILE A 116 12.24 6.08 -1.38
C ILE A 116 11.71 5.87 0.03
N ALA A 117 11.05 4.73 0.25
CA ALA A 117 10.64 4.28 1.58
C ALA A 117 11.48 3.06 1.97
N ALA A 118 11.76 2.94 3.27
CA ALA A 118 12.38 1.77 3.86
C ALA A 118 11.52 1.32 5.05
N HIS A 119 11.25 0.03 5.16
CA HIS A 119 10.43 -0.53 6.23
C HIS A 119 11.11 -1.76 6.83
N PHE A 120 11.11 -1.84 8.15
CA PHE A 120 11.66 -2.95 8.91
C PHE A 120 10.53 -3.61 9.69
N GLU A 121 10.41 -4.93 9.55
CA GLU A 121 9.34 -5.71 10.17
C GLU A 121 9.95 -6.83 11.02
N LEU A 122 9.59 -6.84 12.30
CA LEU A 122 9.97 -7.87 13.27
C LEU A 122 8.71 -8.60 13.71
N ILE A 123 8.66 -9.91 13.47
CA ILE A 123 7.50 -10.73 13.85
C ILE A 123 7.88 -11.61 15.04
N ILE A 124 7.28 -11.35 16.21
CA ILE A 124 7.50 -12.10 17.45
C ILE A 124 6.27 -12.96 17.74
N GLY A 125 6.45 -14.27 17.81
CA GLY A 125 5.37 -15.21 18.12
C GLY A 125 5.68 -16.62 17.59
N SER A 126 4.78 -17.57 17.89
CA SER A 126 4.84 -18.93 17.37
C SER A 126 4.11 -19.04 16.04
N PHE A 127 4.78 -19.59 15.04
CA PHE A 127 4.24 -19.95 13.71
C PHE A 127 4.23 -21.47 13.56
#